data_AF-D8UJS4-F1
#
_entry.id   AF-D8UJS4-F1
#
_cell.length_a   1.000
_cell.length_b   1.000
_cell.length_c   1.000
_cell.angle_alpha   90.00
_cell.angle_beta   90.00
_cell.angle_gamma   90.00
#
_symmetry.space_group_name_H-M   'P 1'
#
loop_
_entity.id
_entity.type
_entity.pdbx_description
1 polymer ?
#
loop_
_entity_poly.entity_id
_entity_poly.type
_entity_poly.pdbx_seq_one_letter_code
_entity_poly.pdbx_strand_id
1 'polypeptide(L)'
;MRQGFSSQVRNKGHVHRVPRHHSVWRTATFNRRAQAPNTSAASQSGGLGSLSVLTNTRPVDRLRFQSILVFKHFDTDGDGKITAEELDRYASYSAERFGPVAAQFTPLYDNLRAASATAGAVDMESFIDLVREQVKLAAASKEFPRAVFKESELGRLGWDSALSPAEVSSALAVFRLLDFNLDNYVKLDDLRKAQGIEREVVADKLEDADTNEDGFLSFKDFLTSYARERPVVLNMLVLLAHTAVFWLVFSLPMLDVPVRAVMCLALLIKPQLVTGPVIKLYQIMRTVIDRARAEIEMASAGGRGAAA
;
A
#
# COMPACT_ATOMS: atom_id res chain seq x y z
N MET A 1 56.39 22.93 -38.58
CA MET A 1 55.34 23.33 -39.56
C MET A 1 54.02 22.69 -39.16
N ARG A 2 52.92 23.48 -39.19
CA ARG A 2 51.51 23.20 -38.77
C ARG A 2 51.28 23.29 -37.25
N GLN A 3 51.01 24.47 -36.67
CA GLN A 3 49.69 25.17 -36.58
C GLN A 3 48.61 24.23 -36.01
N GLY A 4 48.00 24.41 -34.83
CA GLY A 4 47.72 25.64 -34.08
C GLY A 4 46.28 26.07 -34.32
N PHE A 5 45.30 25.54 -33.58
CA PHE A 5 43.94 26.08 -33.53
C PHE A 5 43.43 26.07 -32.08
N SER A 6 43.52 27.25 -31.48
CA SER A 6 42.83 27.68 -30.28
C SER A 6 41.46 28.22 -30.70
N SER A 7 40.37 27.68 -30.15
CA SER A 7 39.03 28.25 -30.29
C SER A 7 38.54 28.72 -28.92
N GLN A 8 38.70 30.03 -28.74
CA GLN A 8 38.15 30.83 -27.66
C GLN A 8 36.77 31.38 -28.10
N VAL A 9 35.98 31.84 -27.12
CA VAL A 9 34.79 32.72 -27.28
C VAL A 9 33.48 31.94 -27.58
N ARG A 10 32.36 32.07 -26.84
CA ARG A 10 31.72 33.30 -26.35
C ARG A 10 30.75 33.03 -25.19
N ASN A 11 30.96 33.75 -24.10
CA ASN A 11 29.99 33.97 -23.02
C ASN A 11 28.88 34.91 -23.54
N LYS A 12 27.61 34.55 -23.34
CA LYS A 12 26.46 35.47 -23.48
C LYS A 12 25.56 35.30 -22.27
N GLY A 13 25.75 36.20 -21.31
CA GLY A 13 24.79 36.43 -20.25
C GLY A 13 23.45 36.88 -20.82
N HIS A 14 22.37 36.30 -20.30
CA HIS A 14 21.04 36.86 -20.40
C HIS A 14 20.56 37.16 -18.97
N VAL A 15 20.61 38.45 -18.67
CA VAL A 15 19.98 39.11 -17.54
C VAL A 15 18.68 39.70 -18.07
N HIS A 16 17.54 39.30 -17.49
CA HIS A 16 16.23 39.98 -17.44
C HIS A 16 15.17 38.90 -17.13
N ARG A 17 14.15 39.07 -16.28
CA ARG A 17 13.59 40.23 -15.58
C ARG A 17 12.65 39.65 -14.50
N VAL A 18 12.73 40.15 -13.27
CA VAL A 18 11.74 39.88 -12.21
C VAL A 18 10.53 40.79 -12.44
N PRO A 19 9.29 40.29 -12.47
CA PRO A 19 8.10 41.11 -12.29
C PRO A 19 7.72 41.23 -10.81
N ARG A 20 7.41 42.48 -10.47
CA ARG A 20 7.06 43.02 -9.17
C ARG A 20 5.84 42.38 -8.51
N HIS A 21 5.93 42.35 -7.19
CA HIS A 21 4.86 42.39 -6.21
C HIS A 21 3.63 43.22 -6.66
N HIS A 22 2.45 42.60 -6.59
CA HIS A 22 1.21 43.30 -6.28
C HIS A 22 0.77 42.89 -4.88
N SER A 23 0.99 43.80 -3.94
CA SER A 23 0.36 43.83 -2.63
C SER A 23 -1.12 44.19 -2.81
N VAL A 24 -2.00 43.23 -2.57
CA VAL A 24 -3.42 43.51 -2.35
C VAL A 24 -3.70 43.34 -0.87
N TRP A 25 -3.86 44.47 -0.21
CA TRP A 25 -4.51 44.59 1.08
C TRP A 25 -5.96 44.10 0.95
N ARG A 26 -6.34 43.06 1.71
CA ARG A 26 -7.73 42.87 2.10
C ARG A 26 -7.83 42.68 3.60
N THR A 27 -8.62 43.60 4.12
CA THR A 27 -9.12 43.82 5.46
C THR A 27 -9.74 42.58 6.09
N ALA A 28 -9.39 42.45 7.37
CA ALA A 28 -9.99 41.66 8.44
C ALA A 28 -11.52 41.44 8.37
N THR A 29 -11.94 40.26 8.82
CA THR A 29 -12.99 40.14 9.84
C THR A 29 -12.68 38.94 10.72
N PHE A 30 -12.25 39.27 11.93
CA PHE A 30 -11.80 38.37 12.98
C PHE A 30 -13.03 38.03 13.83
N ASN A 31 -13.63 36.85 13.64
CA ASN A 31 -14.74 36.39 14.47
C ASN A 31 -14.21 35.49 15.61
N ARG A 32 -13.55 36.12 16.58
CA ARG A 32 -13.04 35.46 17.79
C ARG A 32 -14.16 35.39 18.83
N ARG A 33 -14.94 34.30 18.79
CA ARG A 33 -15.83 33.94 19.90
C ARG A 33 -14.98 33.34 21.01
N ALA A 34 -14.93 34.06 22.14
CA ALA A 34 -14.29 33.61 23.36
C ALA A 34 -14.94 32.30 23.85
N GLN A 35 -14.13 31.25 24.00
CA GLN A 35 -14.45 30.10 24.86
C GLN A 35 -13.53 30.19 26.08
N ALA A 36 -14.17 30.10 27.25
CA ALA A 36 -13.56 30.20 28.56
C ALA A 36 -12.59 29.02 28.83
N PRO A 37 -11.57 29.21 29.69
CA PRO A 37 -10.65 28.16 30.07
C PRO A 37 -11.32 27.18 31.06
N ASN A 38 -11.60 25.96 30.61
CA ASN A 38 -11.87 24.84 31.51
C ASN A 38 -10.55 24.39 32.14
N THR A 39 -10.30 24.88 33.34
CA THR A 39 -9.32 24.34 34.28
C THR A 39 -9.82 22.98 34.77
N SER A 40 -9.28 21.90 34.21
CA SER A 40 -9.45 20.56 34.78
C SER A 40 -8.13 20.12 35.36
N ALA A 41 -8.13 20.04 36.69
CA ALA A 41 -7.00 19.67 37.53
C ALA A 41 -6.44 18.28 37.17
N ALA A 42 -5.12 18.20 37.26
CA ALA A 42 -4.36 16.96 37.23
C ALA A 42 -4.89 15.97 38.28
N SER A 43 -5.22 14.77 37.84
CA SER A 43 -5.20 13.57 38.67
C SER A 43 -4.17 12.61 38.08
N GLN A 44 -3.01 12.55 38.73
CA GLN A 44 -2.06 11.46 38.55
C GLN A 44 -2.73 10.18 39.03
N SER A 45 -3.20 9.36 38.09
CA SER A 45 -3.57 7.97 38.35
C SER A 45 -2.63 7.08 37.54
N GLY A 46 -1.56 6.65 38.19
CA GLY A 46 -0.73 5.55 37.71
C GLY A 46 -1.54 4.26 37.83
N GLY A 47 -1.91 3.67 36.70
CA GLY A 47 -2.55 2.36 36.64
C GLY A 47 -3.42 2.20 35.40
N LEU A 48 -3.12 1.19 34.58
CA LEU A 48 -3.89 0.73 33.41
C LEU A 48 -3.64 1.41 32.06
N GLY A 49 -2.40 1.83 31.77
CA GLY A 49 -1.98 2.21 30.41
C GLY A 49 -2.13 1.10 29.35
N SER A 50 -2.40 -0.15 29.74
CA SER A 50 -2.63 -1.26 28.80
C SER A 50 -4.06 -1.38 28.27
N LEU A 51 -5.03 -0.60 28.77
CA LEU A 51 -6.41 -0.63 28.28
C LEU A 51 -6.68 0.35 27.14
N SER A 52 -5.82 1.35 26.94
CA SER A 52 -5.87 2.23 25.74
C SER A 52 -5.67 1.45 24.44
N VAL A 53 -5.05 0.27 24.51
CA VAL A 53 -4.91 -0.69 23.40
C VAL A 53 -6.27 -1.24 22.96
N LEU A 54 -7.24 -1.40 23.87
CA LEU A 54 -8.56 -1.94 23.56
C LEU A 54 -9.55 -0.91 23.01
N THR A 55 -9.27 0.39 23.20
CA THR A 55 -10.10 1.49 22.66
C THR A 55 -9.68 1.94 21.26
N ASN A 56 -8.57 1.40 20.74
CA ASN A 56 -8.08 1.79 19.42
C ASN A 56 -8.89 1.05 18.34
N THR A 57 -9.95 1.70 17.83
CA THR A 57 -10.83 1.16 16.79
C THR A 57 -10.23 1.18 15.39
N ARG A 58 -8.94 1.53 15.25
CA ARG A 58 -8.27 1.59 13.96
C ARG A 58 -8.06 0.16 13.41
N PRO A 59 -8.21 -0.05 12.11
CA PRO A 59 -8.06 -1.37 11.52
C PRO A 59 -6.62 -1.87 11.75
N VAL A 60 -6.51 -3.09 12.30
CA VAL A 60 -5.27 -3.85 12.34
C VAL A 60 -5.02 -4.36 10.92
N ASP A 61 -4.26 -3.60 10.16
CA ASP A 61 -3.91 -3.91 8.78
C ASP A 61 -2.39 -4.04 8.59
N ARG A 62 -2.00 -4.65 7.47
CA ARG A 62 -0.58 -4.82 7.12
C ARG A 62 0.17 -3.48 7.08
N LEU A 63 -0.49 -2.43 6.59
CA LEU A 63 0.11 -1.11 6.47
C LEU A 63 0.45 -0.50 7.84
N ARG A 64 -0.37 -0.73 8.87
CA ARG A 64 -0.04 -0.35 10.25
C ARG A 64 1.25 -1.01 10.72
N PHE A 65 1.38 -2.33 10.55
CA PHE A 65 2.61 -3.06 10.93
C PHE A 65 3.86 -2.49 10.22
N GLN A 66 3.74 -2.23 8.92
CA GLN A 66 4.83 -1.66 8.13
C GLN A 66 5.16 -0.22 8.54
N SER A 67 4.14 0.57 8.88
CA SER A 67 4.33 1.93 9.40
C SER A 67 5.03 1.93 10.76
N ILE A 68 4.76 0.93 11.62
CA ILE A 68 5.44 0.76 12.91
C ILE A 68 6.94 0.45 12.71
N LEU A 69 7.29 -0.35 11.69
CA LEU A 69 8.69 -0.62 11.35
C LEU A 69 9.43 0.67 10.93
N VAL A 70 8.79 1.47 10.08
CA VAL A 70 9.33 2.77 9.67
C VAL A 70 9.43 3.71 10.87
N PHE A 71 8.41 3.76 11.73
CA PHE A 71 8.41 4.57 12.94
C PHE A 71 9.62 4.25 13.83
N LYS A 72 9.83 2.96 14.15
CA LYS A 72 10.95 2.48 14.97
C LYS A 72 12.32 2.75 14.35
N HIS A 73 12.40 2.89 13.03
CA HIS A 73 13.64 3.25 12.36
C HIS A 73 14.02 4.72 12.60
N PHE A 74 13.02 5.61 12.73
CA PHE A 74 13.23 7.03 12.92
C PHE A 74 13.25 7.46 14.39
N ASP A 75 12.48 6.78 15.25
CA ASP A 75 12.51 6.92 16.71
C ASP A 75 13.86 6.41 17.24
N THR A 76 14.84 7.32 17.30
CA THR A 76 16.25 6.96 17.50
C THR A 76 16.57 6.71 18.97
N ASP A 77 15.85 7.39 19.86
CA ASP A 77 16.00 7.23 21.31
C ASP A 77 15.04 6.19 21.92
N GLY A 78 14.06 5.71 21.14
CA GLY A 78 13.13 4.66 21.52
C GLY A 78 12.08 5.12 22.52
N ASP A 79 11.79 6.42 22.55
CA ASP A 79 10.83 7.00 23.49
C ASP A 79 9.35 6.77 23.08
N GLY A 80 9.15 6.17 21.90
CA GLY A 80 7.82 5.89 21.34
C GLY A 80 7.18 7.12 20.69
N LYS A 81 7.95 8.16 20.42
CA LYS A 81 7.54 9.40 19.76
C LYS A 81 8.55 9.80 18.69
N ILE A 82 8.14 10.74 17.84
CA ILE A 82 8.96 11.31 16.79
C ILE A 82 9.09 12.80 17.05
N THR A 83 10.32 13.24 17.31
CA THR A 83 10.70 14.64 17.46
C THR A 83 10.57 15.40 16.13
N ALA A 84 10.65 16.74 16.17
CA ALA A 84 10.59 17.55 14.96
C ALA A 84 11.77 17.23 14.02
N GLU A 85 12.95 17.02 14.60
CA GLU A 85 14.18 16.65 13.88
C GLU A 85 14.07 15.26 13.23
N GLU A 86 13.46 14.29 13.93
CA GLU A 86 13.16 12.96 13.37
C GLU A 86 12.13 13.01 12.26
N LEU A 87 11.10 13.84 12.42
CA LEU A 87 10.09 14.04 11.39
C LEU A 87 10.71 14.67 10.11
N ASP A 88 11.65 15.60 10.26
CA ASP A 88 12.36 16.20 9.12
C ASP A 88 13.30 15.19 8.43
N ARG A 89 13.95 14.31 9.21
CA ARG A 89 14.69 13.16 8.66
C ARG A 89 13.76 12.24 7.86
N TYR A 90 12.60 11.89 8.41
CA TYR A 90 11.59 11.08 7.72
C TYR A 90 11.04 11.79 6.46
N ALA A 91 10.80 13.10 6.52
CA ALA A 91 10.33 13.87 5.38
C ALA A 91 11.31 13.78 4.21
N SER A 92 12.60 13.98 4.49
CA SER A 92 13.68 13.84 3.50
C SER A 92 13.76 12.41 2.95
N TYR A 93 13.72 11.42 3.83
CA TYR A 93 13.72 9.99 3.49
C TYR A 93 12.57 9.60 2.56
N SER A 94 11.34 10.04 2.89
CA SER A 94 10.15 9.78 2.09
C SER A 94 10.23 10.49 0.74
N ALA A 95 10.78 11.70 0.69
CA ALA A 95 10.84 12.47 -0.54
C ALA A 95 11.69 11.78 -1.61
N GLU A 96 12.82 11.19 -1.20
CA GLU A 96 13.68 10.38 -2.07
C GLU A 96 12.96 9.13 -2.61
N ARG A 97 12.12 8.50 -1.78
CA ARG A 97 11.42 7.25 -2.14
C ARG A 97 10.23 7.45 -3.05
N PHE A 98 9.47 8.52 -2.84
CA PHE A 98 8.26 8.82 -3.60
C PHE A 98 8.51 9.72 -4.82
N GLY A 99 9.70 10.32 -4.92
CA GLY A 99 10.14 11.07 -6.09
C GLY A 99 9.16 12.21 -6.43
N PRO A 100 8.62 12.29 -7.67
CA PRO A 100 7.75 13.40 -8.08
C PRO A 100 6.51 13.62 -7.21
N VAL A 101 5.98 12.55 -6.60
CA VAL A 101 4.77 12.64 -5.76
C VAL A 101 5.05 13.27 -4.40
N ALA A 102 6.31 13.30 -3.96
CA ALA A 102 6.70 13.82 -2.66
C ALA A 102 6.28 15.28 -2.43
N ALA A 103 6.20 16.09 -3.49
CA ALA A 103 5.74 17.47 -3.40
C ALA A 103 4.32 17.60 -2.84
N GLN A 104 3.49 16.56 -2.96
CA GLN A 104 2.13 16.52 -2.43
C GLN A 104 2.09 16.23 -0.91
N PHE A 105 3.21 15.84 -0.31
CA PHE A 105 3.27 15.48 1.11
C PHE A 105 3.51 16.66 2.04
N THR A 106 4.00 17.80 1.53
CA THR A 106 4.23 19.03 2.29
C THR A 106 3.06 19.40 3.23
N PRO A 107 1.80 19.46 2.76
CA PRO A 107 0.68 19.77 3.67
C PRO A 107 0.46 18.72 4.76
N LEU A 108 0.80 17.45 4.52
CA LEU A 108 0.68 16.40 5.54
C LEU A 108 1.70 16.64 6.67
N TYR A 109 2.94 16.97 6.30
CA TYR A 109 3.99 17.29 7.26
C TYR A 109 3.70 18.56 8.04
N ASP A 110 3.19 19.62 7.39
CA ASP A 110 2.88 20.87 8.06
C ASP A 110 1.74 20.72 9.08
N ASN A 111 0.70 19.95 8.73
CA ASN A 111 -0.39 19.62 9.65
C ASN A 111 0.14 18.85 10.87
N LEU A 112 1.04 17.89 10.64
CA LEU A 112 1.60 17.07 11.70
C LEU A 112 2.55 17.86 12.61
N ARG A 113 3.36 18.77 12.04
CA ARG A 113 4.19 19.70 12.80
C ARG A 113 3.33 20.62 13.66
N ALA A 114 2.24 21.17 13.11
CA ALA A 114 1.32 22.01 13.86
C ALA A 114 0.66 21.26 15.04
N ALA A 115 0.27 19.99 14.83
CA ALA A 115 -0.23 19.14 15.90
C ALA A 115 0.86 18.86 16.96
N SER A 116 2.07 18.50 16.52
CA SER A 116 3.20 18.21 17.42
C SER A 116 3.62 19.43 18.24
N ALA A 117 3.47 20.66 17.74
CA ALA A 117 3.79 21.87 18.49
C ALA A 117 2.92 22.03 19.76
N THR A 118 1.73 21.42 19.77
CA THR A 118 0.86 21.38 20.95
C THR A 118 1.12 20.18 21.86
N ALA A 119 1.48 19.03 21.27
CA ALA A 119 1.69 17.77 21.99
C ALA A 119 3.15 17.52 22.43
N GLY A 120 4.09 18.33 21.93
CA GLY A 120 5.55 18.19 22.11
C GLY A 120 6.24 17.27 21.09
N ALA A 121 5.54 16.25 20.59
CA ALA A 121 6.08 15.30 19.61
C ALA A 121 4.95 14.61 18.83
N VAL A 122 5.31 13.89 17.78
CA VAL A 122 4.40 13.06 16.98
C VAL A 122 4.32 11.67 17.61
N ASP A 123 3.13 11.21 17.93
CA ASP A 123 2.93 9.84 18.41
C ASP A 123 2.87 8.84 17.24
N MET A 124 3.06 7.56 17.58
CA MET A 124 3.03 6.47 16.60
C MET A 124 1.74 6.43 15.77
N GLU A 125 0.61 6.76 16.39
CA GLU A 125 -0.70 6.75 15.72
C GLU A 125 -0.84 7.84 14.66
N SER A 126 -0.40 9.08 14.97
CA SER A 126 -0.41 10.15 13.99
C SER A 126 0.61 9.90 12.87
N PHE A 127 1.73 9.23 13.18
CA PHE A 127 2.70 8.79 12.17
C PHE A 127 2.13 7.71 11.24
N ILE A 128 1.39 6.73 11.76
CA ILE A 128 0.71 5.70 10.95
C ILE A 128 -0.28 6.36 9.97
N ASP A 129 -1.04 7.36 10.43
CA ASP A 129 -1.98 8.09 9.57
C ASP A 129 -1.25 8.88 8.46
N LEU A 130 -0.11 9.50 8.79
CA LEU A 130 0.77 10.14 7.80
C LEU A 130 1.20 9.14 6.71
N VAL A 131 1.72 7.98 7.09
CA VAL A 131 2.16 6.94 6.14
C VAL A 131 0.99 6.47 5.27
N ARG A 132 -0.20 6.27 5.87
CA ARG A 132 -1.42 5.88 5.14
C ARG A 132 -1.80 6.88 4.06
N GLU A 133 -1.82 8.17 4.37
CA GLU A 133 -2.14 9.20 3.38
C GLU A 133 -1.06 9.31 2.30
N GLN A 134 0.22 9.14 2.63
CA GLN A 134 1.30 9.10 1.63
C GLN A 134 1.15 7.94 0.65
N VAL A 135 0.90 6.73 1.17
CA VAL A 135 0.68 5.54 0.35
C VAL A 135 -0.56 5.70 -0.53
N LYS A 136 -1.63 6.30 -0.01
CA LYS A 136 -2.85 6.60 -0.76
C LYS A 136 -2.63 7.62 -1.88
N LEU A 137 -1.87 8.69 -1.63
CA LEU A 137 -1.48 9.67 -2.65
C LEU A 137 -0.61 9.03 -3.73
N ALA A 138 0.34 8.18 -3.34
CA ALA A 138 1.18 7.43 -4.27
C ALA A 138 0.37 6.42 -5.11
N ALA A 139 -0.57 5.71 -4.48
CA ALA A 139 -1.46 4.77 -5.16
C ALA A 139 -2.39 5.46 -6.17
N ALA A 140 -2.82 6.69 -5.88
CA ALA A 140 -3.61 7.51 -6.80
C ALA A 140 -2.78 8.11 -7.96
N SER A 141 -1.46 8.22 -7.80
CA SER A 141 -0.56 8.76 -8.82
C SER A 141 -0.18 7.72 -9.86
N LYS A 142 -0.31 8.10 -11.14
CA LYS A 142 0.21 7.30 -12.27
C LYS A 142 1.70 7.50 -12.48
N GLU A 143 2.26 8.61 -11.99
CA GLU A 143 3.66 8.97 -12.20
C GLU A 143 4.60 8.20 -11.27
N PHE A 144 4.17 7.96 -10.03
CA PHE A 144 4.98 7.25 -9.03
C PHE A 144 5.47 5.87 -9.51
N PRO A 145 4.60 4.91 -9.88
CA PRO A 145 5.06 3.59 -10.27
C PRO A 145 5.89 3.64 -11.57
N ARG A 146 5.60 4.60 -12.46
CA ARG A 146 6.33 4.82 -13.72
C ARG A 146 7.72 5.43 -13.52
N ALA A 147 7.94 6.15 -12.42
CA ALA A 147 9.26 6.67 -12.06
C ALA A 147 10.20 5.55 -11.59
N VAL A 148 9.66 4.46 -11.07
CA VAL A 148 10.43 3.33 -10.53
C VAL A 148 10.58 2.21 -11.55
N PHE A 149 9.51 1.85 -12.25
CA PHE A 149 9.48 0.74 -13.22
C PHE A 149 9.04 1.19 -14.60
N LYS A 150 9.47 0.44 -15.62
CA LYS A 150 8.98 0.59 -16.99
C LYS A 150 7.50 0.15 -17.06
N GLU A 151 6.73 0.78 -17.94
CA GLU A 151 5.30 0.50 -18.08
C GLU A 151 5.00 -0.97 -18.45
N SER A 152 5.86 -1.59 -19.26
CA SER A 152 5.74 -3.01 -19.60
C SER A 152 5.94 -3.94 -18.40
N GLU A 153 6.80 -3.56 -17.46
CA GLU A 153 7.09 -4.32 -16.25
C GLU A 153 5.96 -4.18 -15.23
N LEU A 154 5.41 -2.98 -15.05
CA LEU A 154 4.22 -2.75 -14.22
C LEU A 154 3.03 -3.59 -14.68
N GLY A 155 2.80 -3.68 -15.99
CA GLY A 155 1.76 -4.53 -16.57
C GLY A 155 1.99 -6.01 -16.26
N ARG A 156 3.24 -6.47 -16.34
CA ARG A 156 3.61 -7.86 -16.00
C ARG A 156 3.40 -8.14 -14.51
N LEU A 157 3.89 -7.27 -13.63
CA LEU A 157 3.78 -7.41 -12.19
C LEU A 157 2.32 -7.43 -11.72
N GLY A 158 1.48 -6.54 -12.25
CA GLY A 158 0.04 -6.55 -11.95
C GLY A 158 -0.67 -7.82 -12.43
N TRP A 159 -0.29 -8.34 -13.60
CA TRP A 159 -0.85 -9.59 -14.12
C TRP A 159 -0.41 -10.81 -13.30
N ASP A 160 0.89 -10.92 -12.98
CA ASP A 160 1.46 -12.03 -12.21
C ASP A 160 0.86 -12.11 -10.79
N SER A 161 0.67 -10.96 -10.15
CA SER A 161 0.13 -10.85 -8.79
C SER A 161 -1.40 -10.82 -8.72
N ALA A 162 -2.08 -10.70 -9.87
CA ALA A 162 -3.53 -10.47 -9.97
C ALA A 162 -4.01 -9.25 -9.16
N LEU A 163 -3.17 -8.22 -9.04
CA LEU A 163 -3.47 -6.97 -8.36
C LEU A 163 -3.84 -5.87 -9.37
N SER A 164 -4.73 -4.97 -8.96
CA SER A 164 -5.02 -3.76 -9.73
C SER A 164 -3.81 -2.81 -9.77
N PRO A 165 -3.71 -1.90 -10.76
CA PRO A 165 -2.60 -0.95 -10.83
C PRO A 165 -2.45 -0.08 -9.57
N ALA A 166 -3.57 0.28 -8.92
CA ALA A 166 -3.55 1.05 -7.68
C ALA A 166 -3.01 0.21 -6.50
N GLU A 167 -3.37 -1.07 -6.42
CA GLU A 167 -2.84 -2.00 -5.40
C GLU A 167 -1.33 -2.23 -5.61
N VAL A 168 -0.87 -2.41 -6.84
CA VAL A 168 0.58 -2.53 -7.16
C VAL A 168 1.32 -1.26 -6.77
N SER A 169 0.77 -0.07 -7.09
CA SER A 169 1.35 1.21 -6.71
C SER A 169 1.40 1.40 -5.20
N SER A 170 0.34 1.00 -4.48
CA SER A 170 0.31 1.01 -3.02
C SER A 170 1.35 0.05 -2.41
N ALA A 171 1.48 -1.16 -2.94
CA ALA A 171 2.50 -2.11 -2.47
C ALA A 171 3.91 -1.59 -2.74
N LEU A 172 4.13 -0.94 -3.88
CA LEU A 172 5.40 -0.32 -4.22
C LEU A 172 5.78 0.83 -3.28
N ALA A 173 4.81 1.67 -2.93
CA ALA A 173 4.99 2.75 -1.97
C ALA A 173 5.50 2.23 -0.62
N VAL A 174 4.85 1.18 -0.12
CA VAL A 174 5.23 0.51 1.12
C VAL A 174 6.60 -0.15 0.99
N PHE A 175 6.84 -0.88 -0.09
CA PHE A 175 8.11 -1.56 -0.33
C PHE A 175 9.28 -0.58 -0.26
N ARG A 176 9.17 0.56 -0.95
CA ARG A 176 10.21 1.60 -0.92
C ARG A 176 10.39 2.24 0.46
N LEU A 177 9.33 2.32 1.26
CA LEU A 177 9.41 2.78 2.65
C LEU A 177 10.08 1.76 3.59
N LEU A 178 10.10 0.48 3.24
CA LEU A 178 10.78 -0.57 4.02
C LEU A 178 12.21 -0.82 3.51
N ASP A 179 12.50 -0.45 2.27
CA ASP A 179 13.85 -0.45 1.70
C ASP A 179 14.65 0.75 2.22
N PHE A 180 15.24 0.58 3.42
CA PHE A 180 15.98 1.64 4.11
C PHE A 180 17.26 2.09 3.37
N ASN A 181 17.88 1.21 2.59
CA ASN A 181 19.15 1.47 1.89
C ASN A 181 19.01 1.63 0.36
N LEU A 182 17.81 1.55 -0.19
CA LEU A 182 17.50 1.73 -1.62
C LEU A 182 18.21 0.71 -2.52
N ASP A 183 18.40 -0.52 -2.03
CA ASP A 183 19.00 -1.60 -2.83
C ASP A 183 17.96 -2.40 -3.64
N ASN A 184 16.67 -2.05 -3.51
CA ASN A 184 15.50 -2.75 -4.06
C ASN A 184 15.25 -4.12 -3.44
N TYR A 185 15.69 -4.33 -2.21
CA TYR A 185 15.38 -5.50 -1.39
C TYR A 185 14.93 -5.08 0.01
N VAL A 186 14.09 -5.89 0.64
CA VAL A 186 13.71 -5.72 2.04
C VAL A 186 14.27 -6.88 2.83
N LYS A 187 15.13 -6.59 3.81
CA LYS A 187 15.72 -7.62 4.68
C LYS A 187 14.66 -8.18 5.62
N LEU A 188 14.49 -9.49 5.62
CA LEU A 188 13.58 -10.19 6.52
C LEU A 188 13.93 -9.97 8.00
N ASP A 189 15.22 -9.86 8.31
CA ASP A 189 15.69 -9.56 9.66
C ASP A 189 15.22 -8.19 10.17
N ASP A 190 15.06 -7.20 9.29
CA ASP A 190 14.53 -5.89 9.68
C ASP A 190 13.02 -5.97 9.97
N LEU A 191 12.28 -6.81 9.24
CA LEU A 191 10.88 -7.10 9.52
C LEU A 191 10.68 -7.83 10.86
N ARG A 192 11.61 -8.74 11.20
CA ARG A 192 11.61 -9.49 12.47
C ARG A 192 11.87 -8.63 13.71
N LYS A 193 12.48 -7.45 13.54
CA LYS A 193 12.70 -6.50 14.65
C LYS A 193 11.41 -5.85 15.15
N ALA A 194 10.33 -5.87 14.35
CA ALA A 194 9.02 -5.49 14.88
C ALA A 194 8.58 -6.48 15.97
N GLN A 195 8.09 -5.92 17.07
CA GLN A 195 7.43 -6.63 18.16
C GLN A 195 5.94 -6.31 18.09
N GLY A 196 5.08 -7.26 18.45
CA GLY A 196 3.63 -7.08 18.47
C GLY A 196 2.89 -8.34 17.99
N ILE A 197 1.58 -8.36 18.21
CA ILE A 197 0.69 -9.44 17.75
C ILE A 197 0.61 -9.43 16.21
N GLU A 198 0.76 -8.25 15.62
CA GLU A 198 0.76 -8.05 14.17
C GLU A 198 1.94 -8.74 13.48
N ARG A 199 3.05 -8.96 14.21
CA ARG A 199 4.21 -9.71 13.70
C ARG A 199 3.81 -11.13 13.33
N GLU A 200 3.10 -11.84 14.21
CA GLU A 200 2.78 -13.27 14.00
C GLU A 200 1.96 -13.47 12.73
N VAL A 201 1.04 -12.55 12.42
CA VAL A 201 0.18 -12.68 11.24
C VAL A 201 0.87 -12.22 9.94
N VAL A 202 1.71 -11.19 10.01
CA VAL A 202 2.29 -10.55 8.82
C VAL A 202 3.67 -11.11 8.48
N ALA A 203 4.48 -11.46 9.48
CA ALA A 203 5.83 -12.00 9.28
C ALA A 203 5.77 -13.36 8.59
N ASP A 204 4.91 -14.28 9.03
CA ASP A 204 4.76 -15.60 8.40
C ASP A 204 4.44 -15.48 6.91
N LYS A 205 3.54 -14.55 6.55
CA LYS A 205 3.19 -14.29 5.14
C LYS A 205 4.31 -13.64 4.33
N LEU A 206 5.23 -12.93 4.97
CA LEU A 206 6.38 -12.32 4.32
C LEU A 206 7.55 -13.30 4.23
N GLU A 207 7.71 -14.20 5.19
CA GLU A 207 8.68 -15.29 5.16
C GLU A 207 8.31 -16.30 4.05
N ASP A 208 7.04 -16.70 3.95
CA ASP A 208 6.54 -17.58 2.88
C ASP A 208 6.70 -16.97 1.47
N ALA A 209 6.86 -15.64 1.40
CA ALA A 209 7.02 -14.93 0.14
C ALA A 209 8.44 -14.98 -0.41
N ASP A 210 9.46 -15.26 0.43
CA ASP A 210 10.85 -15.41 0.03
C ASP A 210 11.07 -16.75 -0.69
N THR A 211 10.91 -16.72 -2.01
CA THR A 211 10.92 -17.94 -2.82
C THR A 211 12.30 -18.55 -3.02
N ASN A 212 13.38 -17.79 -2.79
CA ASN A 212 14.76 -18.23 -2.94
C ASN A 212 15.51 -18.38 -1.60
N GLU A 213 14.84 -18.12 -0.48
CA GLU A 213 15.32 -18.32 0.89
C GLU A 213 16.66 -17.59 1.17
N ASP A 214 16.88 -16.44 0.53
CA ASP A 214 18.12 -15.69 0.71
C ASP A 214 18.05 -14.68 1.86
N GLY A 215 16.87 -14.51 2.49
CA GLY A 215 16.63 -13.55 3.57
C GLY A 215 16.33 -12.14 3.08
N PHE A 216 16.17 -11.94 1.76
CA PHE A 216 15.89 -10.68 1.12
C PHE A 216 14.64 -10.78 0.24
N LEU A 217 13.65 -9.94 0.51
CA LEU A 217 12.46 -9.85 -0.32
C LEU A 217 12.69 -8.89 -1.47
N SER A 218 12.71 -9.40 -2.71
CA SER A 218 12.60 -8.55 -3.89
C SER A 218 11.18 -7.95 -3.97
N PHE A 219 10.97 -6.91 -4.79
CA PHE A 219 9.62 -6.36 -4.97
C PHE A 219 8.62 -7.41 -5.50
N LYS A 220 9.09 -8.37 -6.31
CA LYS A 220 8.25 -9.43 -6.85
C LYS A 220 7.80 -10.38 -5.73
N ASP A 221 8.70 -10.78 -4.85
CA ASP A 221 8.41 -11.60 -3.67
C ASP A 221 7.51 -10.82 -2.72
N PHE A 222 7.78 -9.53 -2.50
CA PHE A 222 6.90 -8.68 -1.74
C PHE A 222 5.46 -8.68 -2.29
N LEU A 223 5.27 -8.63 -3.62
CA LEU A 223 3.94 -8.73 -4.23
C LEU A 223 3.28 -10.09 -4.06
N THR A 224 4.02 -11.21 -3.99
CA THR A 224 3.40 -12.52 -3.72
C THR A 224 2.76 -12.56 -2.34
N SER A 225 3.35 -11.86 -1.36
CA SER A 225 2.72 -11.69 -0.05
C SER A 225 1.41 -10.88 -0.11
N TYR A 226 1.24 -9.97 -1.08
CA TYR A 226 0.03 -9.16 -1.29
C TYR A 226 -0.99 -9.84 -2.18
N ALA A 227 -0.55 -10.80 -3.00
CA ALA A 227 -1.43 -11.57 -3.84
C ALA A 227 -2.48 -12.20 -2.94
N ARG A 228 -3.75 -11.84 -3.18
CA ARG A 228 -4.87 -12.44 -2.46
C ARG A 228 -4.72 -13.94 -2.59
N GLU A 229 -4.85 -14.67 -1.47
CA GLU A 229 -4.89 -16.13 -1.48
C GLU A 229 -5.75 -16.54 -2.68
N ARG A 230 -5.11 -17.18 -3.67
CA ARG A 230 -5.83 -17.62 -4.86
C ARG A 230 -6.94 -18.49 -4.31
N PRO A 231 -8.22 -18.13 -4.53
CA PRO A 231 -9.30 -18.76 -3.80
C PRO A 231 -9.17 -20.25 -4.03
N VAL A 232 -8.83 -21.00 -2.97
CA VAL A 232 -8.65 -22.46 -3.06
C VAL A 232 -9.91 -23.07 -3.66
N VAL A 233 -11.06 -22.48 -3.32
CA VAL A 233 -12.37 -22.75 -3.91
C VAL A 233 -12.38 -22.59 -5.44
N LEU A 234 -11.80 -21.53 -6.01
CA LEU A 234 -11.72 -21.38 -7.46
C LEU A 234 -10.87 -22.48 -8.09
N ASN A 235 -9.72 -22.80 -7.50
CA ASN A 235 -8.88 -23.89 -8.01
C ASN A 235 -9.61 -25.24 -7.91
N MET A 236 -10.33 -25.50 -6.82
CA MET A 236 -11.17 -26.69 -6.66
C MET A 236 -12.33 -26.73 -7.66
N LEU A 237 -13.00 -25.61 -7.90
CA LEU A 237 -14.08 -25.51 -8.89
C LEU A 237 -13.57 -25.73 -10.31
N VAL A 238 -12.41 -25.15 -10.65
CA VAL A 238 -11.76 -25.37 -11.93
C VAL A 238 -11.41 -26.85 -12.08
N LEU A 239 -10.81 -27.47 -11.06
CA LEU A 239 -10.47 -28.89 -11.09
C LEU A 239 -11.72 -29.76 -11.28
N LEU A 240 -12.76 -29.53 -10.47
CA LEU A 240 -14.04 -30.25 -10.55
C LEU A 240 -14.68 -30.09 -11.92
N ALA A 241 -14.69 -28.89 -12.49
CA ALA A 241 -15.22 -28.65 -13.83
C ALA A 241 -14.45 -29.43 -14.91
N HIS A 242 -13.11 -29.49 -14.83
CA HIS A 242 -12.34 -30.34 -15.75
C HIS A 242 -12.70 -31.81 -15.58
N THR A 243 -12.75 -32.31 -14.34
CA THR A 243 -13.15 -33.69 -14.04
C THR A 243 -14.54 -34.00 -14.60
N ALA A 244 -15.50 -33.10 -14.44
CA ALA A 244 -16.86 -33.25 -14.95
C ALA A 244 -16.92 -33.27 -16.48
N VAL A 245 -16.16 -32.40 -17.15
CA VAL A 245 -16.08 -32.37 -18.62
C VAL A 245 -15.43 -33.64 -19.16
N PHE A 246 -14.33 -34.11 -18.57
CA PHE A 246 -13.71 -35.38 -18.96
C PHE A 246 -14.68 -36.54 -18.74
N TRP A 247 -15.34 -36.59 -17.58
CA TRP A 247 -16.33 -37.61 -17.28
C TRP A 247 -17.49 -37.60 -18.30
N LEU A 248 -17.97 -36.43 -18.70
CA LEU A 248 -19.03 -36.28 -19.70
C LEU A 248 -18.56 -36.77 -21.07
N VAL A 249 -17.36 -36.41 -21.52
CA VAL A 249 -16.78 -36.91 -22.78
C VAL A 249 -16.68 -38.44 -22.77
N PHE A 250 -16.28 -39.04 -21.65
CA PHE A 250 -16.20 -40.50 -21.54
C PHE A 250 -17.57 -41.19 -21.44
N SER A 251 -18.59 -40.52 -20.91
CA SER A 251 -19.91 -41.09 -20.66
C SER A 251 -20.87 -40.99 -21.85
N LEU A 252 -20.54 -40.23 -22.89
CA LEU A 252 -21.40 -40.08 -24.08
C LEU A 252 -21.40 -41.37 -24.92
N PRO A 253 -22.54 -42.09 -25.01
CA PRO A 253 -22.59 -43.39 -25.67
C PRO A 253 -22.46 -43.32 -27.19
N MET A 254 -22.74 -42.15 -27.78
CA MET A 254 -22.72 -41.96 -29.24
C MET A 254 -21.33 -41.64 -29.81
N LEU A 255 -20.32 -41.41 -28.96
CA LEU A 255 -18.97 -41.10 -29.40
C LEU A 255 -18.13 -42.37 -29.50
N ASP A 256 -17.56 -42.62 -30.68
CA ASP A 256 -16.57 -43.67 -30.87
C ASP A 256 -15.27 -43.35 -30.08
N VAL A 257 -14.55 -44.41 -29.68
CA VAL A 257 -13.28 -44.32 -28.95
C VAL A 257 -12.28 -43.32 -29.57
N PRO A 258 -12.01 -43.33 -30.90
CA PRO A 258 -11.09 -42.35 -31.49
C PRO A 258 -11.57 -40.91 -31.30
N VAL A 259 -12.88 -40.64 -31.38
CA VAL A 259 -13.41 -39.28 -31.21
C VAL A 259 -13.27 -38.81 -29.76
N ARG A 260 -13.54 -39.70 -28.78
CA ARG A 260 -13.30 -39.39 -27.35
C ARG A 260 -11.84 -39.04 -27.10
N ALA A 261 -10.90 -39.80 -27.67
CA ALA A 261 -9.48 -39.55 -27.53
C ALA A 261 -9.07 -38.18 -28.10
N VAL A 262 -9.57 -37.81 -29.28
CA VAL A 262 -9.31 -36.49 -29.90
C VAL A 262 -9.89 -35.37 -29.04
N MET A 263 -11.10 -35.53 -28.49
CA MET A 263 -11.70 -34.52 -27.61
C MET A 263 -10.91 -34.34 -26.30
N CYS A 264 -10.50 -35.44 -25.67
CA CYS A 264 -9.64 -35.39 -24.47
C CYS A 264 -8.30 -34.71 -24.77
N LEU A 265 -7.68 -35.03 -25.91
CA LEU A 265 -6.43 -34.39 -26.32
C LEU A 265 -6.63 -32.89 -26.58
N ALA A 266 -7.73 -32.49 -27.22
CA ALA A 266 -8.06 -31.09 -27.43
C ALA A 266 -8.24 -30.32 -26.11
N LEU A 267 -8.87 -30.95 -25.10
CA LEU A 267 -9.01 -30.38 -23.76
C LEU A 267 -7.66 -30.25 -23.03
N LEU A 268 -6.75 -31.21 -23.22
CA LEU A 268 -5.39 -31.13 -22.66
C LEU A 268 -4.54 -30.04 -23.32
N ILE A 269 -4.66 -29.86 -24.63
CA ILE A 269 -3.93 -28.82 -25.37
C ILE A 269 -4.50 -27.42 -25.04
N LYS A 270 -5.83 -27.32 -24.85
CA LYS A 270 -6.51 -26.05 -24.54
C LYS A 270 -7.42 -26.16 -23.31
N PRO A 271 -6.85 -26.25 -22.08
CA PRO A 271 -7.63 -26.30 -20.84
C PRO A 271 -8.47 -25.03 -20.63
N GLN A 272 -8.07 -23.91 -21.26
CA GLN A 272 -8.80 -22.64 -21.19
C GLN A 272 -10.26 -22.73 -21.71
N LEU A 273 -10.61 -23.73 -22.52
CA LEU A 273 -11.99 -23.97 -22.94
C LEU A 273 -12.92 -24.25 -21.75
N VAL A 274 -12.41 -24.85 -20.68
CA VAL A 274 -13.14 -25.13 -19.44
C VAL A 274 -12.84 -24.05 -18.39
N THR A 275 -11.56 -23.70 -18.20
CA THR A 275 -11.15 -22.73 -17.18
C THR A 275 -11.78 -21.35 -17.37
N GLY A 276 -11.83 -20.84 -18.61
CA GLY A 276 -12.31 -19.49 -18.90
C GLY A 276 -13.77 -19.26 -18.47
N PRO A 277 -14.73 -20.09 -18.92
CA PRO A 277 -16.11 -20.03 -18.47
C PRO A 277 -16.28 -20.16 -16.95
N VAL A 278 -15.55 -21.07 -16.30
CA VAL A 278 -15.63 -21.31 -14.85
C VAL A 278 -15.16 -20.09 -14.06
N ILE A 279 -14.05 -19.47 -14.46
CA ILE A 279 -13.56 -18.23 -13.81
C ILE A 279 -14.60 -17.11 -13.94
N LYS A 280 -15.17 -16.90 -15.13
CA LYS A 280 -16.20 -15.88 -15.34
C LYS A 280 -17.43 -16.12 -14.47
N LEU A 281 -17.91 -17.36 -14.43
CA LEU A 281 -19.05 -17.73 -13.60
C LEU A 281 -18.75 -17.52 -12.11
N TYR A 282 -17.57 -17.93 -11.64
CA TYR A 282 -17.14 -17.70 -10.27
C TYR A 282 -17.07 -16.20 -9.92
N GLN A 283 -16.54 -15.35 -10.81
CA GLN A 283 -16.48 -13.91 -10.60
C GLN A 283 -17.88 -13.28 -10.52
N ILE A 284 -18.81 -13.70 -11.38
CA ILE A 284 -20.20 -13.27 -11.33
C ILE A 284 -20.84 -13.68 -9.99
N MET A 285 -20.72 -14.96 -9.62
CA MET A 285 -21.28 -15.48 -8.37
C MET A 285 -20.69 -14.78 -7.15
N ARG A 286 -19.38 -14.57 -7.12
CA ARG A 286 -18.69 -13.86 -6.04
C ARG A 286 -19.20 -12.41 -5.93
N THR A 287 -19.35 -11.71 -7.05
CA THR A 287 -19.86 -10.34 -7.07
C THR A 287 -21.29 -10.27 -6.51
N VAL A 288 -22.14 -11.25 -6.85
CA VAL A 288 -23.50 -11.36 -6.33
C VAL A 288 -23.49 -11.63 -4.82
N ILE A 289 -22.64 -12.54 -4.35
CA ILE A 289 -22.52 -12.87 -2.92
C ILE A 289 -21.99 -11.67 -2.12
N ASP A 290 -20.95 -11.01 -2.61
CA ASP A 290 -20.35 -9.85 -1.95
C ASP A 290 -21.37 -8.70 -1.85
N ARG A 291 -22.18 -8.49 -2.89
CA ARG A 291 -23.30 -7.54 -2.86
C ARG A 291 -24.37 -7.93 -1.83
N ALA A 292 -24.79 -9.20 -1.81
CA ALA A 292 -25.78 -9.66 -0.84
C ALA A 292 -25.29 -9.52 0.60
N ARG A 293 -24.00 -9.79 0.87
CA ARG A 293 -23.36 -9.54 2.17
C ARG A 293 -23.40 -8.07 2.55
N ALA A 294 -23.00 -7.18 1.64
CA ALA A 294 -23.02 -5.74 1.90
C ALA A 294 -24.44 -5.23 2.21
N GLU A 295 -25.46 -5.73 1.50
CA GLU A 295 -26.87 -5.37 1.77
C GLU A 295 -27.33 -5.84 3.16
N ILE A 296 -26.94 -7.05 3.60
CA ILE A 296 -27.22 -7.58 4.94
C ILE A 296 -26.51 -6.75 6.02
N GLU A 297 -25.25 -6.39 5.83
CA GLU A 297 -24.48 -5.57 6.76
C GLU A 297 -25.12 -4.17 6.92
N MET A 298 -25.52 -3.53 5.81
CA MET A 298 -26.21 -2.25 5.83
C MET A 298 -27.57 -2.32 6.55
N ALA A 299 -28.35 -3.38 6.32
CA ALA A 299 -29.63 -3.59 7.01
C ALA A 299 -29.42 -3.79 8.54
N SER A 300 -28.36 -4.51 8.93
CA SER A 300 -28.03 -4.73 10.34
C SER A 300 -27.53 -3.46 11.05
N ALA A 301 -26.78 -2.60 10.36
CA ALA A 301 -26.28 -1.34 10.89
C ALA A 301 -27.40 -0.29 11.06
N GLY A 302 -28.34 -0.23 10.10
CA GLY A 302 -29.49 0.68 10.18
C GLY A 302 -30.44 0.41 11.35
N GLY A 303 -30.50 -0.84 11.84
CA GLY A 303 -31.36 -1.22 12.96
C GLY A 303 -30.87 -0.75 14.33
N ARG A 304 -29.58 -0.45 14.51
CA ARG A 304 -29.02 -0.01 15.80
C ARG A 304 -29.07 1.50 16.02
N GLY A 305 -29.26 2.30 14.98
CA GLY A 305 -29.34 3.77 15.09
C GLY A 305 -30.70 4.32 15.50
N ALA A 306 -31.76 3.49 15.54
CA ALA A 306 -33.12 3.93 15.83
C ALA A 306 -33.60 3.65 17.27
N ALA A 307 -32.75 3.07 18.11
CA ALA A 307 -33.08 2.66 19.49
C ALA A 307 -32.26 3.39 20.57
N ALA A 308 -31.57 4.48 20.21
CA ALA A 308 -30.89 5.41 21.13
C ALA A 308 -31.44 6.82 20.90
#